data_AF-W1I7W5-F1
#
_entry.id   AF-W1I7W5-F1
#
_cell.length_a   1.000
_cell.length_b   1.000
_cell.length_c   1.000
_cell.angle_alpha   90.00
_cell.angle_beta   90.00
_cell.angle_gamma   90.00
#
_symmetry.space_group_name_H-M   'P 1'
#
loop_
_entity.id
_entity.type
_entity.pdbx_description
1 polymer ?
#
loop_
_entity_poly.entity_id
_entity_poly.type
_entity_poly.pdbx_seq_one_letter_code
_entity_poly.pdbx_strand_id
1 'polypeptide(L)' 'SKLHRAGSCGLVTRSGGLFNELSNIISINADGIAEGVAIGGDRFVGSVFIDNLLRMEKNPDVKYMILLGEVG' A
#
# COMPACT_ATOMS: atom_id res chain seq x y z
N SER A 1 2.17 13.29 -4.01
CA SER A 1 2.56 12.13 -3.17
C SER A 1 3.02 12.42 -1.73
N LYS A 2 3.56 13.60 -1.35
CA LYS A 2 3.96 13.93 0.06
C LYS A 2 4.81 12.83 0.78
N LEU A 3 5.57 12.02 0.04
CA LEU A 3 6.25 10.83 0.56
C LEU A 3 7.44 11.12 1.47
N HIS A 4 7.82 12.39 1.65
CA HIS A 4 8.89 12.81 2.56
C HIS A 4 8.46 12.78 4.04
N ARG A 5 7.17 12.55 4.32
CA ARG A 5 6.61 12.40 5.67
C ARG A 5 5.64 11.22 5.70
N ALA A 6 5.53 10.57 6.85
CA ALA A 6 4.53 9.54 7.05
C ALA A 6 3.11 10.14 7.13
N GLY A 7 2.14 9.42 6.56
CA GLY A 7 0.71 9.61 6.85
C GLY A 7 0.16 8.46 7.68
N SER A 8 -1.08 8.06 7.44
CA SER A 8 -1.76 7.00 8.21
C SER A 8 -2.25 5.82 7.36
N CYS A 9 -2.02 5.84 6.04
CA CYS A 9 -2.49 4.78 5.14
C CYS A 9 -1.48 3.63 5.00
N GLY A 10 -1.95 2.40 5.15
CA GLY A 10 -1.26 1.19 4.66
C GLY A 10 -1.70 0.86 3.23
N LEU A 11 -0.79 0.69 2.28
CA LEU A 11 -1.11 0.44 0.87
C LEU A 11 -0.45 -0.85 0.35
N VAL A 12 -1.23 -1.79 -0.18
CA VAL A 12 -0.70 -3.01 -0.83
C VAL A 12 -1.28 -3.16 -2.24
N THR A 13 -0.42 -3.42 -3.23
CA THR A 13 -0.83 -3.60 -4.65
C THR A 13 0.10 -4.59 -5.36
N ARG A 14 -0.34 -5.16 -6.49
CA ARG A 14 0.58 -5.89 -7.41
C ARG A 14 1.38 -4.98 -8.32
N SER A 15 0.76 -3.90 -8.79
CA SER A 15 1.33 -3.02 -9.81
C SER A 15 2.13 -1.88 -9.19
N GLY A 16 3.42 -1.81 -9.51
CA GLY A 16 4.27 -0.67 -9.14
C GLY A 16 3.88 0.64 -9.82
N GLY A 17 3.30 0.59 -11.03
CA GLY A 17 2.78 1.78 -11.71
C GLY A 17 1.57 2.35 -10.98
N LEU A 18 0.61 1.48 -10.62
CA LEU A 18 -0.58 1.88 -9.85
C LEU A 18 -0.23 2.28 -8.42
N PHE A 19 0.88 1.79 -7.86
CA PHE A 19 1.36 2.24 -6.56
C PHE A 19 1.61 3.75 -6.54
N ASN A 20 2.25 4.29 -7.58
CA ASN A 20 2.53 5.73 -7.64
C ASN A 20 1.25 6.55 -7.83
N GLU A 21 0.30 6.03 -8.61
CA GLU A 21 -1.01 6.68 -8.81
C GLU A 21 -1.81 6.71 -7.50
N LEU A 22 -1.90 5.59 -6.78
CA LEU A 22 -2.55 5.53 -5.48
C LEU A 22 -1.86 6.44 -4.47
N SER A 23 -0.52 6.49 -4.47
CA SER A 23 0.24 7.43 -3.64
C SER A 23 -0.09 8.88 -3.94
N ASN A 24 -0.35 9.21 -5.20
CA ASN A 24 -0.81 10.53 -5.59
C ASN A 24 -2.22 10.81 -5.07
N ILE A 25 -3.18 9.92 -5.34
CA ILE A 25 -4.58 10.03 -4.91
C ILE A 25 -4.70 10.17 -3.38
N ILE A 26 -4.00 9.32 -2.63
CA ILE A 26 -3.97 9.36 -1.15
C ILE A 26 -3.39 10.70 -0.68
N SER A 27 -2.34 11.22 -1.31
CA SER A 27 -1.72 12.47 -0.87
C SER A 27 -2.59 13.73 -1.08
N ILE A 28 -3.56 13.64 -2.00
CA ILE A 28 -4.52 14.69 -2.32
C ILE A 28 -5.72 14.60 -1.38
N ASN A 29 -6.24 13.39 -1.13
CA ASN A 29 -7.50 13.17 -0.43
C ASN A 29 -7.34 12.83 1.07
N ALA A 30 -6.13 12.52 1.52
CA ALA A 30 -5.83 12.11 2.88
C ALA A 30 -4.47 12.65 3.36
N ASP A 31 -4.00 12.15 4.51
CA ASP A 31 -2.80 12.65 5.19
C ASP A 31 -1.48 12.11 4.60
N GLY A 32 -1.51 10.92 4.02
CA GLY A 32 -0.39 10.31 3.28
C GLY A 32 -0.28 8.81 3.48
N ILE A 33 0.80 8.22 2.95
CA ILE A 33 1.14 6.82 3.16
C ILE A 33 2.01 6.69 4.41
N ALA A 34 1.58 5.86 5.35
CA ALA A 34 2.41 5.39 6.45
C ALA A 34 3.37 4.31 5.93
N GLU A 35 2.80 3.38 5.16
CA GLU A 35 3.52 2.24 4.63
C GLU A 35 2.91 1.75 3.33
N GLY A 36 3.76 1.42 2.35
CA GLY A 36 3.31 0.98 1.03
C GLY A 36 4.17 -0.15 0.45
N VAL A 37 3.52 -1.19 -0.09
CA VAL A 37 4.17 -2.35 -0.69
C VAL A 37 3.55 -2.68 -2.05
N ALA A 38 4.40 -2.81 -3.07
CA ALA A 38 4.03 -3.45 -4.33
C ALA A 38 4.59 -4.88 -4.35
N ILE A 39 3.72 -5.89 -4.28
CA ILE A 39 4.13 -7.31 -4.17
C ILE A 39 4.67 -7.89 -5.49
N GLY A 40 4.43 -7.22 -6.61
CA GLY A 40 4.81 -7.67 -7.96
C GLY A 40 3.71 -8.47 -8.65
N GLY A 41 3.77 -8.51 -9.98
CA GLY A 41 2.79 -9.20 -10.85
C GLY A 41 3.12 -10.66 -11.13
N ASP A 42 4.21 -11.19 -10.57
CA ASP A 42 4.62 -12.57 -10.81
C ASP A 42 3.59 -13.57 -10.25
N ARG A 43 3.52 -14.76 -10.85
CA ARG A 43 2.62 -15.83 -10.40
C ARG A 43 2.90 -16.25 -8.95
N PHE A 44 4.17 -16.27 -8.56
CA PHE A 44 4.62 -16.62 -7.22
C PHE A 44 5.47 -15.48 -6.67
N VAL A 45 4.86 -14.67 -5.82
CA VAL A 45 5.50 -13.54 -5.14
C VAL A 45 6.10 -14.00 -3.81
N GLY A 46 7.20 -13.37 -3.38
CA GLY A 46 7.87 -13.71 -2.12
C GLY A 46 7.09 -13.30 -0.87
N SER A 47 6.16 -12.34 -0.98
CA SER A 47 5.22 -12.00 0.08
C SER A 47 3.85 -11.75 -0.54
N VAL A 48 2.79 -12.32 0.04
CA VAL A 48 1.43 -12.18 -0.50
C VAL A 48 0.70 -11.00 0.16
N PHE A 49 -0.48 -10.69 -0.35
CA PHE A 49 -1.32 -9.60 0.18
C PHE A 49 -1.56 -9.73 1.69
N ILE A 50 -1.95 -10.92 2.15
CA ILE A 50 -2.34 -11.11 3.54
C ILE A 50 -1.18 -10.92 4.52
N ASP A 51 0.04 -11.31 4.14
CA ASP A 51 1.23 -11.13 5.00
C ASP A 51 1.49 -9.64 5.26
N ASN A 52 1.37 -8.83 4.21
CA ASN A 52 1.57 -7.39 4.29
C ASN A 52 0.43 -6.71 5.06
N LEU A 53 -0.82 -7.15 4.87
CA LEU A 53 -1.96 -6.60 5.61
C LEU A 53 -1.89 -6.93 7.11
N LEU A 54 -1.58 -8.17 7.48
CA LEU A 54 -1.42 -8.56 8.89
C LEU A 54 -0.27 -7.80 9.58
N ARG A 55 0.77 -7.46 8.81
CA ARG A 55 1.88 -6.64 9.30
C ARG A 55 1.46 -5.18 9.49
N MET A 56 0.69 -4.63 8.54
CA MET A 56 0.14 -3.28 8.63
C MET A 56 -0.91 -3.13 9.74
N GLU A 57 -1.72 -4.16 9.99
CA GLU A 57 -2.69 -4.20 11.09
C GLU A 57 -1.99 -4.04 12.46
N LYS A 58 -0.80 -4.61 12.61
CA LYS A 58 0.02 -4.50 13.83
C LYS A 58 0.80 -3.19 13.93
N ASN A 59 0.83 -2.38 12.88
CA ASN A 59 1.56 -1.12 12.85
C ASN A 59 0.66 0.00 13.45
N PRO A 60 1.03 0.59 14.61
CA PRO A 60 0.20 1.63 15.25
C PRO A 60 0.08 2.91 14.42
N ASP A 61 0.97 3.14 13.45
CA ASP A 61 0.92 4.32 12.57
C ASP A 61 -0.11 4.14 11.45
N VAL A 62 -0.50 2.91 11.14
CA VAL A 62 -1.53 2.62 10.13
C VAL A 62 -2.92 2.71 10.76
N LYS A 63 -3.76 3.62 10.26
CA LYS A 63 -5.14 3.82 10.74
C LYS A 63 -6.18 3.21 9.80
N TYR A 64 -5.82 3.03 8.54
CA TYR A 64 -6.66 2.37 7.54
C TYR A 64 -5.77 1.75 6.45
N MET A 65 -6.28 0.71 5.81
CA MET A 65 -5.55 -0.06 4.80
C MET A 65 -6.28 -0.06 3.46
N ILE A 66 -5.53 0.01 2.38
CA ILE A 66 -6.00 -0.09 1.01
C ILE A 66 -5.28 -1.26 0.34
N LEU A 67 -6.07 -2.20 -0.18
CA LEU A 67 -5.58 -3.27 -1.04
C LEU A 67 -6.11 -3.03 -2.46
N LEU A 68 -5.21 -2.98 -3.43
CA LEU A 68 -5.57 -3.05 -4.85
C LEU A 68 -5.19 -4.42 -5.41
N GLY A 69 -6.21 -5.22 -5.69
CA GLY A 69 -6.06 -6.53 -6.33
C GLY A 69 -5.90 -6.41 -7.84
N GLU A 70 -5.73 -7.57 -8.47
CA GLU A 70 -5.71 -7.75 -9.93
C GLU A 70 -6.59 -8.96 -10.26
N VAL A 71 -7.12 -9.02 -11.49
CA VAL A 71 -7.85 -10.21 -11.95
C VAL A 71 -6.87 -11.39 -11.98
N GLY A 72 -7.31 -12.54 -11.47
CA GLY A 72 -6.51 -13.77 -11.34
C GLY A 72 -6.33 -14.51 -12.65
#